data_AF-A0AAU1HDD0-F1
#
_entry.id   AF-A0AAU1HDD0-F1
#
_cell.length_a   1.000
_cell.length_b   1.000
_cell.length_c   1.000
_cell.angle_alpha   90.00
_cell.angle_beta   90.00
_cell.angle_gamma   90.00
#
_symmetry.space_group_name_H-M   'P 1'
#
loop_
_entity.id
_entity.type
_entity.pdbx_description
1 polymer ?
#
loop_
_entity_poly.entity_id
_entity_poly.type
_entity_poly.pdbx_seq_one_letter_code
_entity_poly.pdbx_strand_id
1 'polypeptide(L)'
;MMDDDGTRAEADGSAGRGRLRRVLNTGVVLVAVAGIGLSVWAIVSDVLDLRTRDESRERIEAGCGGLVDPDQVLALGGGVDRVKLSDRYRLSTARSDSRCVVYRVGDPGTTYGHVSLDLTLYPANPNADEHTVGADHDPFDYFTTENKDDVTAAAQYTLPHPLGDGALGEYDARSVTVRALCADGGRVSSVRVRAKAMYEGPVPSGDRRGLTVLARQAVRRAAAETDCRAELPAVPSAFPEPATALVPAAEAGGTCAWYTRHTAAHGQGALPDRALAAPAGKAGAHDSCLLAMSPEGTERIWPAYEKRYPDGTDLDKALTVRPPWMQTDTLVGDGTRGLRTRYSRTSMLPSSAGAADGVLWASSVCGGRPALHLMQVSFPYDDILRDRLEPLFRAYVEDATARRGCTRVVLPTAADIAGS
;
A
#
# COMPACT_ATOMS: atom_id res chain seq x y z
N MET A 1 110.79 -14.42 36.33
CA MET A 1 110.94 -15.70 35.62
C MET A 1 109.83 -16.58 36.16
N MET A 2 108.69 -16.53 35.49
CA MET A 2 107.40 -17.18 35.78
C MET A 2 106.63 -17.03 34.46
N ASP A 3 106.44 -18.14 33.74
CA ASP A 3 105.19 -18.95 33.71
C ASP A 3 104.15 -18.30 32.79
N ASP A 4 103.29 -19.01 32.09
CA ASP A 4 103.26 -20.35 31.50
C ASP A 4 102.05 -20.24 30.53
N ASP A 5 102.08 -21.00 29.46
CA ASP A 5 101.06 -21.01 28.42
C ASP A 5 99.80 -21.74 28.95
N GLY A 6 98.61 -21.15 28.78
CA GLY A 6 97.39 -21.66 29.42
C GLY A 6 96.09 -21.10 28.84
N THR A 7 95.48 -21.89 27.97
CA THR A 7 94.20 -21.68 27.28
C THR A 7 93.01 -21.42 28.20
N ARG A 8 92.08 -20.54 27.77
CA ARG A 8 90.68 -20.57 28.21
C ARG A 8 89.72 -20.21 27.08
N ALA A 9 88.81 -21.14 26.82
CA ALA A 9 87.72 -21.05 25.87
C ALA A 9 86.51 -20.29 26.45
N GLU A 10 85.62 -19.91 25.53
CA GLU A 10 84.17 -19.64 25.67
C GLU A 10 83.70 -18.43 26.49
N ALA A 11 83.07 -17.48 25.79
CA ALA A 11 81.61 -17.37 25.85
C ALA A 11 81.11 -16.54 24.65
N ASP A 12 80.61 -17.26 23.65
CA ASP A 12 79.70 -16.72 22.65
C ASP A 12 78.33 -16.45 23.30
N GLY A 13 77.63 -15.42 22.82
CA GLY A 13 76.21 -15.21 23.12
C GLY A 13 75.83 -13.90 23.81
N SER A 14 75.65 -12.82 23.03
CA SER A 14 74.60 -11.83 23.36
C SER A 14 74.13 -10.90 22.22
N ALA A 15 74.58 -11.04 20.97
CA ALA A 15 74.16 -10.12 19.91
C ALA A 15 72.77 -10.43 19.30
N GLY A 16 72.30 -11.68 19.33
CA GLY A 16 71.03 -12.10 18.70
C GLY A 16 69.77 -11.81 19.53
N ARG A 17 69.89 -11.78 20.88
CA ARG A 17 68.74 -11.72 21.79
C ARG A 17 68.14 -10.31 21.91
N GLY A 18 68.96 -9.26 21.72
CA GLY A 18 68.52 -7.86 21.77
C GLY A 18 67.78 -7.39 20.51
N ARG A 19 68.17 -7.88 19.34
CA ARG A 19 67.53 -7.51 18.06
C ARG A 19 66.15 -8.14 17.92
N LEU A 20 66.01 -9.41 18.30
CA LEU A 20 64.73 -10.12 18.29
C LEU A 20 63.73 -9.49 19.27
N ARG A 21 64.18 -9.12 20.49
CA ARG A 21 63.35 -8.42 21.48
C ARG A 21 62.90 -7.04 21.01
N ARG A 22 63.76 -6.31 20.30
CA ARG A 22 63.42 -4.98 19.76
C ARG A 22 62.40 -5.09 18.63
N VAL A 23 62.53 -6.07 17.74
CA VAL A 23 61.56 -6.33 16.66
C VAL A 23 60.21 -6.79 17.23
N LEU A 24 60.21 -7.69 18.22
CA LEU A 24 58.98 -8.13 18.91
C LEU A 24 58.31 -6.98 19.66
N ASN A 25 59.06 -6.16 20.40
CA ASN A 25 58.50 -5.00 21.10
C ASN A 25 57.95 -3.96 20.11
N THR A 26 58.63 -3.69 18.99
CA THR A 26 58.13 -2.78 17.96
C THR A 26 56.86 -3.34 17.31
N GLY A 27 56.79 -4.64 17.03
CA GLY A 27 55.59 -5.30 16.51
C GLY A 27 54.41 -5.20 17.49
N VAL A 28 54.62 -5.47 18.77
CA VAL A 28 53.57 -5.36 19.81
C VAL A 28 53.09 -3.92 19.98
N VAL A 29 53.99 -2.93 19.93
CA VAL A 29 53.61 -1.51 20.01
C VAL A 29 52.80 -1.08 18.79
N LEU A 30 53.18 -1.50 17.59
CA LEU A 30 52.42 -1.19 16.37
C LEU A 30 51.03 -1.85 16.37
N VAL A 31 50.93 -3.10 16.83
CA VAL A 31 49.63 -3.80 16.98
C VAL A 31 48.77 -3.12 18.06
N ALA A 32 49.37 -2.70 19.18
CA ALA A 32 48.65 -1.99 20.24
C ALA A 32 48.17 -0.61 19.79
N VAL A 33 48.97 0.15 19.05
CA VAL A 33 48.59 1.46 18.49
C VAL A 33 47.53 1.31 17.41
N ALA A 34 47.64 0.30 16.55
CA ALA A 34 46.62 -0.02 15.56
C ALA A 34 45.31 -0.46 16.23
N GLY A 35 45.38 -1.30 17.26
CA GLY A 35 44.23 -1.72 18.06
C GLY A 35 43.54 -0.55 18.76
N ILE A 36 44.31 0.31 19.44
CA ILE A 36 43.80 1.53 20.10
C ILE A 36 43.18 2.47 19.05
N GLY A 37 43.86 2.71 17.93
CA GLY A 37 43.37 3.56 16.84
C GLY A 37 42.06 3.05 16.25
N LEU A 38 41.93 1.73 16.02
CA LEU A 38 40.69 1.11 15.54
C LEU A 38 39.57 1.19 16.59
N SER A 39 39.87 0.97 17.87
CA SER A 39 38.86 1.10 18.93
C SER A 39 38.42 2.55 19.17
N VAL A 40 39.33 3.54 19.07
CA VAL A 40 38.98 4.97 19.14
C VAL A 40 38.18 5.39 17.91
N TRP A 41 38.54 4.89 16.72
CA TRP A 41 37.78 5.17 15.49
C TRP A 41 36.37 4.56 15.54
N ALA A 42 36.23 3.33 16.07
CA ALA A 42 34.93 2.69 16.31
C ALA A 42 34.08 3.48 17.32
N ILE A 43 34.68 3.95 18.43
CA ILE A 43 33.97 4.78 19.41
C ILE A 43 33.54 6.12 18.79
N VAL A 44 34.39 6.74 17.96
CA VAL A 44 34.07 8.01 17.28
C VAL A 44 32.98 7.83 16.22
N SER A 45 33.01 6.74 15.45
CA SER A 45 31.92 6.42 14.51
C SER A 45 30.63 6.17 15.25
N ASP A 46 30.65 5.37 16.32
CA ASP A 46 29.45 5.06 17.11
C ASP A 46 28.84 6.33 17.74
N VAL A 47 29.68 7.26 18.23
CA VAL A 47 29.21 8.53 18.80
C VAL A 47 28.65 9.48 17.73
N LEU A 48 29.25 9.53 16.54
CA LEU A 48 28.72 10.32 15.42
C LEU A 48 27.40 9.73 14.92
N ASP A 49 27.31 8.41 14.83
CA ASP A 49 26.09 7.69 14.42
C ASP A 49 24.96 7.90 15.43
N LEU A 50 25.23 7.79 16.74
CA LEU A 50 24.25 8.10 17.80
C LEU A 50 23.74 9.54 17.73
N ARG A 51 24.64 10.52 17.56
CA ARG A 51 24.23 11.93 17.44
C ARG A 51 23.38 12.16 16.19
N THR A 52 23.70 11.53 15.08
CA THR A 52 22.89 11.63 13.85
C THR A 52 21.52 10.96 13.99
N ARG A 53 21.45 9.89 14.78
CA ARG A 53 20.21 9.19 15.10
C ARG A 53 19.32 10.03 16.00
N ASP A 54 19.86 10.64 17.04
CA ASP A 54 19.10 11.55 17.92
C ASP A 54 18.57 12.77 17.17
N GLU A 55 19.38 13.41 16.34
CA GLU A 55 18.92 14.48 15.45
C GLU A 55 17.81 14.02 14.50
N SER A 56 17.91 12.78 14.00
CA SER A 56 16.87 12.18 13.15
C SER A 56 15.59 11.92 13.91
N ARG A 57 15.67 11.49 15.19
CA ARG A 57 14.51 11.31 16.07
C ARG A 57 13.76 12.61 16.27
N GLU A 58 14.47 13.67 16.64
CA GLU A 58 13.89 15.00 16.85
C GLU A 58 13.21 15.53 15.59
N ARG A 59 13.84 15.36 14.42
CA ARG A 59 13.25 15.76 13.15
C ARG A 59 11.96 14.99 12.83
N ILE A 60 11.95 13.67 13.04
CA ILE A 60 10.75 12.84 12.83
C ILE A 60 9.64 13.27 13.78
N GLU A 61 9.95 13.46 15.06
CA GLU A 61 8.98 13.90 16.07
C GLU A 61 8.37 15.26 15.69
N ALA A 62 9.20 16.24 15.32
CA ALA A 62 8.72 17.56 14.94
C ALA A 62 7.90 17.57 13.64
N GLY A 63 8.33 16.83 12.62
CA GLY A 63 7.69 16.83 11.30
C GLY A 63 6.48 15.91 11.17
N CYS A 64 6.47 14.80 11.92
CA CYS A 64 5.32 13.91 12.02
C CYS A 64 4.42 14.24 13.23
N GLY A 65 4.59 15.43 13.83
CA GLY A 65 3.69 16.00 14.83
C GLY A 65 3.60 15.20 16.13
N GLY A 66 4.65 14.45 16.50
CA GLY A 66 4.64 13.59 17.68
C GLY A 66 3.67 12.40 17.59
N LEU A 67 3.08 12.12 16.43
CA LEU A 67 2.07 11.06 16.29
C LEU A 67 2.68 9.64 16.18
N VAL A 68 3.96 9.53 15.88
CA VAL A 68 4.66 8.24 15.72
C VAL A 68 5.91 8.15 16.59
N ASP A 69 6.38 6.94 16.82
CA ASP A 69 7.64 6.66 17.49
C ASP A 69 8.78 6.76 16.47
N PRO A 70 9.73 7.68 16.64
CA PRO A 70 10.84 7.83 15.70
C PRO A 70 11.68 6.56 15.56
N ASP A 71 11.86 5.75 16.60
CA ASP A 71 12.66 4.54 16.52
C ASP A 71 12.03 3.50 15.59
N GLN A 72 10.70 3.38 15.64
CA GLN A 72 9.96 2.49 14.75
C GLN A 72 10.02 2.96 13.30
N VAL A 73 10.01 4.29 13.07
CA VAL A 73 10.20 4.86 11.73
C VAL A 73 11.60 4.52 11.21
N LEU A 74 12.62 4.72 12.03
CA LEU A 74 14.02 4.48 11.67
C LEU A 74 14.33 2.99 11.45
N ALA A 75 13.58 2.07 12.08
CA ALA A 75 13.79 0.62 11.95
C ALA A 75 13.27 0.00 10.64
N LEU A 76 12.40 0.69 9.89
CA LEU A 76 11.86 0.19 8.62
C LEU A 76 12.96 0.05 7.55
N GLY A 77 12.71 -0.79 6.53
CA GLY A 77 13.53 -0.85 5.31
C GLY A 77 14.98 -1.30 5.53
N GLY A 78 15.21 -2.13 6.55
CA GLY A 78 16.54 -2.58 6.96
C GLY A 78 17.27 -1.61 7.92
N GLY A 79 16.60 -0.56 8.38
CA GLY A 79 17.17 0.41 9.31
C GLY A 79 17.84 1.60 8.62
N VAL A 80 17.72 2.77 9.23
CA VAL A 80 18.43 3.99 8.84
C VAL A 80 18.75 4.82 10.08
N ASP A 81 19.93 5.45 10.12
CA ASP A 81 20.34 6.34 11.21
C ASP A 81 20.14 7.81 10.88
N ARG A 82 20.17 8.15 9.59
CA ARG A 82 20.03 9.53 9.11
C ARG A 82 18.87 9.72 8.16
N VAL A 83 17.97 10.63 8.52
CA VAL A 83 16.83 11.02 7.68
C VAL A 83 16.78 12.52 7.40
N LYS A 84 16.07 12.84 6.32
CA LYS A 84 15.62 14.19 5.98
C LYS A 84 14.10 14.16 5.86
N LEU A 85 13.41 15.19 6.35
CA LEU A 85 11.98 15.35 6.14
C LEU A 85 11.70 16.35 5.02
N SER A 86 10.51 16.26 4.44
CA SER A 86 10.03 17.29 3.53
C SER A 86 9.67 18.57 4.28
N ASP A 87 10.20 19.70 3.83
CA ASP A 87 9.83 21.01 4.39
C ASP A 87 8.40 21.43 4.02
N ARG A 88 7.79 20.77 3.03
CA ARG A 88 6.42 21.05 2.55
C ARG A 88 5.34 20.30 3.31
N TYR A 89 5.67 19.13 3.87
CA TYR A 89 4.71 18.22 4.45
C TYR A 89 4.97 18.07 5.93
N ARG A 90 4.06 18.63 6.74
CA ARG A 90 4.05 18.48 8.19
C ARG A 90 2.72 17.86 8.62
N LEU A 91 2.81 16.80 9.41
CA LEU A 91 1.64 16.14 9.98
C LEU A 91 1.09 16.97 11.14
N SER A 92 -0.22 17.20 11.15
CA SER A 92 -0.89 17.98 12.18
C SER A 92 -2.38 17.67 12.24
N THR A 93 -2.91 17.59 13.45
CA THR A 93 -4.35 17.46 13.74
C THR A 93 -5.13 18.77 13.60
N ALA A 94 -4.45 19.88 13.33
CA ALA A 94 -5.09 21.18 13.06
C ALA A 94 -5.65 21.31 11.64
N ARG A 95 -5.36 20.35 10.73
CA ARG A 95 -5.84 20.31 9.35
C ARG A 95 -6.60 19.01 9.11
N SER A 96 -7.62 19.06 8.24
CA SER A 96 -8.38 17.85 7.85
C SER A 96 -7.48 16.83 7.17
N ASP A 97 -6.55 17.29 6.34
CA ASP A 97 -5.56 16.45 5.68
C ASP A 97 -4.17 16.99 5.92
N SER A 98 -3.27 16.10 6.34
CA SER A 98 -1.86 16.42 6.51
C SER A 98 -0.99 15.20 6.24
N ARG A 99 0.29 15.44 5.96
CA ARG A 99 1.24 14.39 5.59
C ARG A 99 2.59 14.64 6.26
N CYS A 100 3.28 13.57 6.64
CA CYS A 100 4.71 13.55 6.93
C CYS A 100 5.40 12.73 5.84
N VAL A 101 6.49 13.24 5.25
CA VAL A 101 7.33 12.45 4.34
C VAL A 101 8.75 12.42 4.86
N VAL A 102 9.24 11.20 5.09
CA VAL A 102 10.58 10.91 5.57
C VAL A 102 11.39 10.30 4.42
N TYR A 103 12.58 10.85 4.20
CA TYR A 103 13.56 10.37 3.25
C TYR A 103 14.77 9.83 3.99
N ARG A 104 15.27 8.67 3.57
CA ARG A 104 16.57 8.16 4.03
C ARG A 104 17.67 8.94 3.31
N VAL A 105 18.72 9.29 4.03
CA VAL A 105 19.88 9.93 3.43
C VAL A 105 20.92 8.86 3.11
N GLY A 106 21.31 8.77 1.84
CA GLY A 106 22.35 7.86 1.38
C GLY A 106 23.70 8.59 1.25
N ASP A 107 24.38 8.34 0.14
CA ASP A 107 25.62 9.05 -0.22
C ASP A 107 25.43 10.58 -0.24
N PRO A 108 26.51 11.36 -0.04
CA PRO A 108 26.44 12.82 -0.05
C PRO A 108 25.65 13.37 -1.25
N GLY A 109 24.56 14.09 -0.96
CA GLY A 109 23.70 14.69 -1.97
C GLY A 109 22.53 13.80 -2.45
N THR A 110 22.42 12.56 -1.97
CA THR A 110 21.33 11.64 -2.35
C THR A 110 20.32 11.43 -1.23
N THR A 111 19.04 11.33 -1.61
CA THR A 111 17.95 11.01 -0.69
C THR A 111 16.98 10.07 -1.38
N TYR A 112 16.53 9.05 -0.65
CA TYR A 112 15.59 8.05 -1.16
C TYR A 112 14.33 8.04 -0.30
N GLY A 113 13.20 7.66 -0.88
CA GLY A 113 11.96 7.51 -0.12
C GLY A 113 12.13 6.51 1.02
N HIS A 114 11.67 6.86 2.22
CA HIS A 114 11.68 5.95 3.37
C HIS A 114 10.25 5.59 3.77
N VAL A 115 9.50 6.56 4.28
CA VAL A 115 8.10 6.37 4.69
C VAL A 115 7.29 7.65 4.50
N SER A 116 6.01 7.50 4.16
CA SER A 116 5.00 8.56 4.23
C SER A 116 3.92 8.19 5.25
N LEU A 117 3.46 9.18 6.00
CA LEU A 117 2.30 9.09 6.87
C LEU A 117 1.28 10.12 6.41
N ASP A 118 0.09 9.68 6.06
CA ASP A 118 -1.03 10.52 5.65
C ASP A 118 -2.10 10.46 6.73
N LEU A 119 -2.46 11.60 7.31
CA LEU A 119 -3.55 11.75 8.27
C LEU A 119 -4.73 12.42 7.58
N THR A 120 -5.90 11.79 7.67
CA THR A 120 -7.19 12.38 7.30
C THR A 120 -8.12 12.38 8.52
N LEU A 121 -8.65 13.55 8.87
CA LEU A 121 -9.68 13.77 9.87
C LEU A 121 -11.01 14.01 9.14
N TYR A 122 -11.91 13.03 9.20
CA TYR A 122 -13.21 13.15 8.56
C TYR A 122 -14.14 13.98 9.44
N PRO A 123 -14.64 15.14 8.98
CA PRO A 123 -15.53 15.99 9.76
C PRO A 123 -16.82 15.25 10.12
N ALA A 124 -17.48 15.65 11.20
CA ALA A 124 -18.80 15.09 11.53
C ALA A 124 -19.88 15.44 10.48
N ASN A 125 -19.70 16.54 9.75
CA ASN A 125 -20.55 16.90 8.62
C ASN A 125 -20.11 16.14 7.35
N PRO A 126 -20.94 15.21 6.81
CA PRO A 126 -20.57 14.40 5.65
C PRO A 126 -20.51 15.18 4.33
N ASN A 127 -21.01 16.42 4.28
CA ASN A 127 -21.03 17.26 3.08
C ASN A 127 -19.75 18.10 2.87
N ALA A 128 -18.74 17.94 3.73
CA ALA A 128 -17.53 18.77 3.71
C ALA A 128 -16.39 18.16 2.87
N ASP A 129 -16.51 16.91 2.42
CA ASP A 129 -15.47 16.19 1.70
C ASP A 129 -15.85 16.00 0.23
N GLU A 130 -14.89 16.14 -0.69
CA GLU A 130 -15.05 15.81 -2.11
C GLU A 130 -13.97 14.82 -2.56
N HIS A 131 -14.39 13.73 -3.21
CA HIS A 131 -13.53 12.66 -3.71
C HIS A 131 -14.00 12.23 -5.10
N THR A 132 -13.07 12.01 -6.04
CA THR A 132 -13.44 11.54 -7.38
C THR A 132 -13.34 10.02 -7.42
N VAL A 133 -14.37 9.38 -7.97
CA VAL A 133 -14.41 7.97 -8.36
C VAL A 133 -14.22 7.89 -9.86
N GLY A 134 -13.44 6.90 -10.27
CA GLY A 134 -12.95 6.75 -11.63
C GLY A 134 -11.44 6.65 -11.58
N ALA A 135 -10.89 5.69 -12.30
CA ALA A 135 -9.47 5.40 -12.37
C ALA A 135 -8.63 6.68 -12.52
N ASP A 136 -8.02 7.14 -11.44
CA ASP A 136 -6.74 7.85 -11.53
C ASP A 136 -5.63 6.88 -11.98
N HIS A 137 -5.91 5.57 -11.97
CA HIS A 137 -5.02 4.50 -12.39
C HIS A 137 -5.81 3.42 -13.15
N ASP A 138 -5.62 3.32 -14.47
CA ASP A 138 -5.97 2.11 -15.20
C ASP A 138 -5.11 0.95 -14.64
N PRO A 139 -5.68 -0.22 -14.31
CA PRO A 139 -4.92 -1.31 -13.67
C PRO A 139 -3.73 -1.82 -14.49
N PHE A 140 -3.62 -1.46 -15.77
CA PHE A 140 -2.67 -2.01 -16.75
C PHE A 140 -1.86 -0.95 -17.55
N ASP A 141 -2.15 0.36 -17.44
CA ASP A 141 -1.46 1.53 -18.07
C ASP A 141 0.11 1.52 -18.18
N TYR A 142 0.87 1.00 -17.20
CA TYR A 142 2.33 1.12 -17.15
C TYR A 142 3.14 -0.08 -17.68
N PHE A 143 2.52 -1.16 -18.16
CA PHE A 143 3.24 -2.33 -18.67
C PHE A 143 3.69 -2.17 -20.13
N THR A 144 4.49 -1.14 -20.44
CA THR A 144 4.94 -0.89 -21.83
C THR A 144 6.22 -1.63 -22.23
N THR A 145 6.92 -2.31 -21.31
CA THR A 145 8.19 -3.00 -21.63
C THR A 145 8.34 -4.43 -21.11
N GLU A 146 7.79 -4.80 -19.97
CA GLU A 146 8.12 -6.09 -19.30
C GLU A 146 7.13 -7.24 -19.60
N ASN A 147 5.86 -6.95 -19.93
CA ASN A 147 4.82 -7.96 -20.22
C ASN A 147 4.13 -7.69 -21.56
N LYS A 148 4.91 -7.51 -22.64
CA LYS A 148 4.34 -7.17 -23.97
C LYS A 148 3.35 -8.22 -24.49
N ASP A 149 3.58 -9.48 -24.15
CA ASP A 149 2.78 -10.59 -24.67
C ASP A 149 1.45 -10.73 -23.92
N ASP A 150 1.37 -10.23 -22.67
CA ASP A 150 0.20 -10.37 -21.82
C ASP A 150 0.12 -9.30 -20.73
N VAL A 151 -0.51 -8.17 -21.09
CA VAL A 151 -0.64 -7.02 -20.20
C VAL A 151 -1.62 -7.25 -19.04
N THR A 152 -2.47 -8.28 -19.10
CA THR A 152 -3.46 -8.58 -18.04
C THR A 152 -3.03 -9.71 -17.11
N ALA A 153 -1.79 -10.20 -17.23
CA ALA A 153 -1.27 -11.24 -16.34
C ALA A 153 -1.13 -10.75 -14.88
N ALA A 154 -0.82 -9.47 -14.69
CA ALA A 154 -0.71 -8.85 -13.37
C ALA A 154 -1.21 -7.40 -13.40
N ALA A 155 -1.88 -6.99 -12.33
CA ALA A 155 -2.26 -5.60 -12.12
C ALA A 155 -1.07 -4.77 -11.63
N GLN A 156 -1.10 -3.46 -11.85
CA GLN A 156 -0.09 -2.54 -11.31
C GLN A 156 -0.09 -2.42 -9.79
N TYR A 157 -1.23 -2.73 -9.17
CA TYR A 157 -1.43 -2.59 -7.74
C TYR A 157 -2.14 -3.82 -7.17
N THR A 158 -1.91 -4.04 -5.88
CA THR A 158 -2.64 -5.07 -5.14
C THR A 158 -3.95 -4.51 -4.64
N LEU A 159 -4.99 -5.33 -4.60
CA LEU A 159 -6.28 -4.95 -4.02
C LEU A 159 -6.20 -4.77 -2.49
N PRO A 160 -7.07 -3.94 -1.89
CA PRO A 160 -7.09 -3.72 -0.44
C PRO A 160 -7.37 -5.03 0.30
N HIS A 161 -6.44 -5.42 1.18
CA HIS A 161 -6.60 -6.54 2.08
C HIS A 161 -7.12 -6.06 3.43
N PRO A 162 -8.15 -6.69 4.02
CA PRO A 162 -8.67 -6.28 5.31
C PRO A 162 -7.65 -6.53 6.44
N LEU A 163 -7.52 -5.58 7.36
CA LEU A 163 -6.85 -5.80 8.64
C LEU A 163 -7.80 -6.57 9.57
N GLY A 164 -7.58 -7.88 9.72
CA GLY A 164 -8.43 -8.74 10.54
C GLY A 164 -9.78 -8.96 9.88
N ASP A 165 -10.87 -8.55 10.52
CA ASP A 165 -12.21 -8.54 9.92
C ASP A 165 -12.47 -7.33 9.01
N GLY A 166 -11.50 -6.40 8.93
CA GLY A 166 -11.52 -5.17 8.15
C GLY A 166 -12.00 -3.94 8.91
N ALA A 167 -12.51 -4.07 10.15
CA ALA A 167 -12.96 -2.91 10.94
C ALA A 167 -11.82 -1.94 11.29
N LEU A 168 -10.61 -2.48 11.48
CA LEU A 168 -9.42 -1.69 11.79
C LEU A 168 -8.90 -0.90 10.59
N GLY A 169 -9.21 -1.35 9.36
CA GLY A 169 -8.71 -0.79 8.12
C GLY A 169 -8.22 -1.87 7.16
N GLU A 170 -7.22 -1.53 6.36
CA GLU A 170 -6.75 -2.35 5.23
C GLU A 170 -5.25 -2.18 4.99
N TYR A 171 -4.68 -3.05 4.17
CA TYR A 171 -3.30 -2.95 3.72
C TYR A 171 -3.17 -3.40 2.26
N ASP A 172 -2.14 -2.89 1.60
CA ASP A 172 -1.72 -3.29 0.26
C ASP A 172 -0.24 -3.72 0.30
N ALA A 173 0.36 -4.02 -0.84
CA ALA A 173 1.76 -4.42 -0.92
C ALA A 173 2.75 -3.45 -0.23
N ARG A 174 2.40 -2.17 -0.08
CA ARG A 174 3.32 -1.12 0.35
C ARG A 174 2.79 -0.20 1.44
N SER A 175 1.53 -0.31 1.82
CA SER A 175 0.91 0.59 2.79
C SER A 175 -0.11 -0.10 3.67
N VAL A 176 -0.30 0.50 4.84
CA VAL A 176 -1.31 0.09 5.82
C VAL A 176 -2.13 1.31 6.18
N THR A 177 -3.45 1.19 6.08
CA THR A 177 -4.40 2.20 6.49
C THR A 177 -5.11 1.72 7.75
N VAL A 178 -5.03 2.50 8.82
CA VAL A 178 -5.78 2.27 10.06
C VAL A 178 -6.84 3.35 10.23
N ARG A 179 -8.02 2.98 10.71
CA ARG A 179 -9.13 3.89 10.98
C ARG A 179 -9.64 3.73 12.41
N ALA A 180 -9.88 4.86 13.06
CA ALA A 180 -10.66 5.00 14.29
C ALA A 180 -12.02 5.62 13.96
N LEU A 181 -13.11 4.96 14.32
CA LEU A 181 -14.44 5.56 14.30
C LEU A 181 -14.67 6.28 15.63
N CYS A 182 -15.09 7.54 15.56
CA CYS A 182 -15.36 8.36 16.73
C CYS A 182 -16.80 8.14 17.19
N ALA A 183 -17.02 8.15 18.51
CA ALA A 183 -18.37 8.23 19.06
C ALA A 183 -19.07 9.54 18.65
N ASP A 184 -20.40 9.51 18.60
CA ASP A 184 -21.23 10.67 18.24
C ASP A 184 -21.01 11.86 19.18
N GLY A 185 -21.18 13.08 18.63
CA GLY A 185 -21.08 14.35 19.37
C GLY A 185 -19.72 15.06 19.29
N GLY A 186 -18.74 14.47 18.61
CA GLY A 186 -17.44 15.10 18.31
C GLY A 186 -17.44 15.96 17.04
N ARG A 187 -16.35 16.72 16.82
CA ARG A 187 -16.11 17.48 15.57
C ARG A 187 -15.68 16.59 14.41
N VAL A 188 -15.11 15.44 14.72
CA VAL A 188 -14.57 14.45 13.80
C VAL A 188 -15.41 13.18 13.93
N SER A 189 -15.79 12.58 12.81
CA SER A 189 -16.52 11.31 12.76
C SER A 189 -15.59 10.11 12.66
N SER A 190 -14.42 10.28 12.04
CA SER A 190 -13.36 9.28 12.06
C SER A 190 -11.98 9.87 11.79
N VAL A 191 -10.97 9.15 12.27
CA VAL A 191 -9.56 9.46 12.05
C VAL A 191 -8.95 8.32 11.24
N ARG A 192 -8.30 8.64 10.13
CA ARG A 192 -7.62 7.66 9.28
C ARG A 192 -6.15 8.04 9.15
N VAL A 193 -5.27 7.06 9.32
CA VAL A 193 -3.85 7.20 8.97
C VAL A 193 -3.45 6.13 7.97
N ARG A 194 -2.80 6.53 6.88
CA ARG A 194 -2.10 5.62 5.96
C ARG A 194 -0.59 5.75 6.15
N ALA A 195 0.05 4.67 6.54
CA ALA A 195 1.51 4.54 6.56
C ALA A 195 1.97 3.81 5.30
N LYS A 196 2.86 4.42 4.50
CA LYS A 196 3.32 3.89 3.21
C LYS A 196 4.85 3.79 3.19
N ALA A 197 5.36 2.60 2.88
CA ALA A 197 6.77 2.40 2.56
C ALA A 197 7.10 3.02 1.19
N MET A 198 8.14 3.86 1.17
CA MET A 198 8.57 4.58 -0.03
C MET A 198 9.90 4.09 -0.59
N TYR A 199 10.54 3.09 0.02
CA TYR A 199 11.81 2.53 -0.44
C TYR A 199 11.62 1.50 -1.57
N GLU A 200 12.62 1.32 -2.41
CA GLU A 200 12.53 0.39 -3.54
C GLU A 200 12.41 -1.09 -3.11
N GLY A 201 11.76 -1.90 -3.94
CA GLY A 201 11.58 -3.34 -3.70
C GLY A 201 10.33 -3.74 -2.90
N PRO A 202 10.15 -5.04 -2.64
CA PRO A 202 9.01 -5.57 -1.90
C PRO A 202 9.11 -5.21 -0.40
N VAL A 203 7.97 -4.92 0.24
CA VAL A 203 7.89 -4.66 1.68
C VAL A 203 7.84 -5.99 2.44
N PRO A 204 8.85 -6.32 3.26
CA PRO A 204 8.84 -7.56 4.03
C PRO A 204 7.67 -7.62 5.02
N SER A 205 7.28 -8.84 5.43
CA SER A 205 6.21 -9.02 6.42
C SER A 205 6.49 -8.34 7.76
N GLY A 206 7.76 -8.25 8.18
CA GLY A 206 8.19 -7.50 9.37
C GLY A 206 7.90 -6.00 9.26
N ASP A 207 8.21 -5.41 8.11
CA ASP A 207 7.97 -4.00 7.85
C ASP A 207 6.48 -3.69 7.70
N ARG A 208 5.68 -4.59 7.09
CA ARG A 208 4.21 -4.45 7.08
C ARG A 208 3.63 -4.40 8.50
N ARG A 209 4.17 -5.21 9.43
CA ARG A 209 3.83 -5.10 10.86
C ARG A 209 4.27 -3.76 11.45
N GLY A 210 5.49 -3.31 11.16
CA GLY A 210 6.00 -1.99 11.58
C GLY A 210 5.10 -0.84 11.12
N LEU A 211 4.71 -0.82 9.84
CA LEU A 211 3.75 0.15 9.28
C LEU A 211 2.40 0.10 10.00
N THR A 212 1.92 -1.10 10.35
CA THR A 212 0.67 -1.26 11.11
C THR A 212 0.78 -0.66 12.52
N VAL A 213 1.90 -0.88 13.21
CA VAL A 213 2.13 -0.29 14.54
C VAL A 213 2.18 1.24 14.43
N LEU A 214 2.92 1.77 13.46
CA LEU A 214 3.03 3.21 13.21
C LEU A 214 1.65 3.84 12.92
N ALA A 215 0.88 3.27 11.99
CA ALA A 215 -0.45 3.77 11.63
C ALA A 215 -1.40 3.71 12.84
N ARG A 216 -1.40 2.61 13.60
CA ARG A 216 -2.22 2.46 14.81
C ARG A 216 -1.86 3.48 15.88
N GLN A 217 -0.57 3.70 16.11
CA GLN A 217 -0.09 4.67 17.08
C GLN A 217 -0.51 6.09 16.68
N ALA A 218 -0.31 6.45 15.41
CA ALA A 218 -0.69 7.75 14.89
C ALA A 218 -2.21 7.99 14.99
N VAL A 219 -3.03 6.99 14.64
CA VAL A 219 -4.49 7.08 14.80
C VAL A 219 -4.87 7.30 16.26
N ARG A 220 -4.29 6.55 17.20
CA ARG A 220 -4.61 6.69 18.64
C ARG A 220 -4.25 8.08 19.17
N ARG A 221 -3.07 8.59 18.83
CA ARG A 221 -2.61 9.91 19.27
C ARG A 221 -3.45 11.02 18.62
N ALA A 222 -3.68 10.93 17.31
CA ALA A 222 -4.52 11.90 16.60
C ALA A 222 -5.98 11.89 17.09
N ALA A 223 -6.53 10.72 17.40
CA ALA A 223 -7.86 10.61 17.99
C ALA A 223 -7.91 11.28 19.37
N ALA A 224 -6.91 11.07 20.23
CA ALA A 224 -6.83 11.72 21.53
C ALA A 224 -6.72 13.26 21.42
N GLU A 225 -5.91 13.77 20.49
CA GLU A 225 -5.76 15.22 20.25
C GLU A 225 -7.02 15.90 19.67
N THR A 226 -7.88 15.13 19.02
CA THR A 226 -9.11 15.63 18.36
C THR A 226 -10.38 15.38 19.18
N ASP A 227 -10.22 14.97 20.44
CA ASP A 227 -11.31 14.54 21.34
C ASP A 227 -12.17 13.40 20.77
N CYS A 228 -11.62 12.62 19.84
CA CYS A 228 -12.25 11.44 19.26
C CYS A 228 -12.06 10.24 20.20
N ARG A 229 -13.13 9.86 20.90
CA ARG A 229 -13.18 8.59 21.64
C ARG A 229 -13.42 7.46 20.64
N ALA A 230 -12.38 6.67 20.40
CA ALA A 230 -12.42 5.54 19.49
C ALA A 230 -11.77 4.29 20.11
N GLU A 231 -12.41 3.15 19.91
CA GLU A 231 -11.82 1.84 20.18
C GLU A 231 -11.25 1.27 18.89
N LEU A 232 -9.98 0.88 18.92
CA LEU A 232 -9.33 0.24 17.79
C LEU A 232 -9.30 -1.29 17.99
N PRO A 233 -9.89 -2.07 17.08
CA PRO A 233 -9.80 -3.54 17.10
C PRO A 233 -8.35 -4.02 17.20
N ALA A 234 -8.13 -5.24 17.69
CA ALA A 234 -6.78 -5.80 17.78
C ALA A 234 -6.13 -5.96 16.38
N VAL A 235 -4.81 -5.86 16.34
CA VAL A 235 -4.04 -6.14 15.11
C VAL A 235 -3.91 -7.66 14.98
N PRO A 236 -4.22 -8.25 13.82
CA PRO A 236 -4.02 -9.68 13.61
C PRO A 236 -2.52 -10.04 13.65
N SER A 237 -2.22 -11.29 14.02
CA SER A 237 -0.83 -11.79 14.02
C SER A 237 -0.32 -12.12 12.61
N ALA A 238 -1.22 -12.41 11.67
CA ALA A 238 -0.91 -12.80 10.30
C ALA A 238 -1.39 -11.77 9.29
N PHE A 239 -0.54 -11.51 8.29
CA PHE A 239 -0.81 -10.64 7.15
C PHE A 239 -0.50 -11.43 5.88
N PRO A 240 -1.51 -12.07 5.25
CA PRO A 240 -1.37 -12.66 3.93
C PRO A 240 -0.70 -11.67 2.96
N GLU A 241 0.22 -12.16 2.13
CA GLU A 241 0.92 -11.33 1.17
C GLU A 241 -0.03 -10.88 0.05
N PRO A 242 -0.18 -9.56 -0.18
CA PRO A 242 -0.97 -9.07 -1.30
C PRO A 242 -0.30 -9.43 -2.63
N ALA A 243 -1.06 -10.02 -3.55
CA ALA A 243 -0.61 -10.37 -4.88
C ALA A 243 -1.14 -9.40 -5.94
N THR A 244 -0.42 -9.27 -7.05
CA THR A 244 -0.84 -8.54 -8.25
C THR A 244 -1.24 -9.46 -9.40
N ALA A 245 -0.76 -10.71 -9.40
CA ALA A 245 -1.03 -11.67 -10.45
C ALA A 245 -2.52 -12.05 -10.50
N LEU A 246 -3.10 -12.01 -11.69
CA LEU A 246 -4.47 -12.48 -11.91
C LEU A 246 -4.47 -14.00 -12.11
N VAL A 247 -5.51 -14.65 -11.59
CA VAL A 247 -5.74 -16.10 -11.73
C VAL A 247 -6.93 -16.35 -12.66
N PRO A 248 -7.15 -17.59 -13.16
CA PRO A 248 -8.38 -17.91 -13.88
C PRO A 248 -9.62 -17.54 -13.06
N ALA A 249 -10.56 -16.84 -13.66
CA ALA A 249 -11.73 -16.33 -12.94
C ALA A 249 -12.64 -17.45 -12.39
N ALA A 250 -12.58 -18.64 -12.98
CA ALA A 250 -13.25 -19.83 -12.48
C ALA A 250 -12.69 -20.34 -11.13
N GLU A 251 -11.47 -19.94 -10.77
CA GLU A 251 -10.77 -20.32 -9.53
C GLU A 251 -10.80 -19.19 -8.49
N ALA A 252 -11.41 -18.05 -8.81
CA ALA A 252 -11.38 -16.87 -7.98
C ALA A 252 -12.17 -17.04 -6.67
N GLY A 253 -11.52 -16.73 -5.54
CA GLY A 253 -12.13 -16.71 -4.22
C GLY A 253 -12.40 -15.30 -3.71
N GLY A 254 -12.53 -15.19 -2.38
CA GLY A 254 -12.54 -13.90 -1.67
C GLY A 254 -13.60 -12.91 -2.20
N THR A 255 -13.17 -11.69 -2.47
CA THR A 255 -14.02 -10.60 -3.00
C THR A 255 -14.54 -10.86 -4.43
N CYS A 256 -13.94 -11.80 -5.18
CA CYS A 256 -14.38 -12.16 -6.53
C CYS A 256 -15.25 -13.42 -6.61
N ALA A 257 -15.50 -14.09 -5.49
CA ALA A 257 -16.25 -15.36 -5.48
C ALA A 257 -17.66 -15.26 -6.07
N TRP A 258 -18.27 -14.07 -6.05
CA TRP A 258 -19.57 -13.80 -6.68
C TRP A 258 -19.51 -14.02 -8.19
N TYR A 259 -18.42 -13.62 -8.83
CA TYR A 259 -18.25 -13.67 -10.27
C TYR A 259 -18.13 -15.12 -10.75
N THR A 260 -17.36 -15.94 -10.03
CA THR A 260 -17.25 -17.39 -10.28
C THR A 260 -18.60 -18.08 -10.22
N ARG A 261 -19.44 -17.75 -9.23
CA ARG A 261 -20.80 -18.32 -9.15
C ARG A 261 -21.70 -17.82 -10.27
N HIS A 262 -21.57 -16.55 -10.64
CA HIS A 262 -22.33 -15.96 -11.75
C HIS A 262 -22.00 -16.66 -13.08
N THR A 263 -20.72 -16.80 -13.41
CA THR A 263 -20.27 -17.43 -14.66
C THR A 263 -20.52 -18.94 -14.70
N ALA A 264 -20.46 -19.62 -13.56
CA ALA A 264 -20.87 -21.02 -13.47
C ALA A 264 -22.37 -21.23 -13.79
N ALA A 265 -23.23 -20.27 -13.39
CA ALA A 265 -24.67 -20.36 -13.61
C ALA A 265 -25.12 -19.87 -15.01
N HIS A 266 -24.45 -18.86 -15.58
CA HIS A 266 -24.92 -18.18 -16.81
C HIS A 266 -23.96 -18.34 -18.01
N GLY A 267 -22.82 -19.01 -17.81
CA GLY A 267 -21.74 -19.09 -18.77
C GLY A 267 -20.90 -17.81 -18.82
N GLN A 268 -19.61 -17.97 -19.08
CA GLN A 268 -18.67 -16.83 -19.15
C GLN A 268 -18.90 -15.96 -20.39
N GLY A 269 -19.05 -16.57 -21.58
CA GLY A 269 -19.29 -15.82 -22.82
C GLY A 269 -18.25 -14.73 -23.08
N ALA A 270 -18.71 -13.49 -23.21
CA ALA A 270 -17.88 -12.31 -23.42
C ALA A 270 -17.38 -11.66 -22.12
N LEU A 271 -17.64 -12.25 -20.95
CA LEU A 271 -17.21 -11.75 -19.65
C LEU A 271 -15.72 -12.12 -19.38
N PRO A 272 -15.04 -11.42 -18.45
CA PRO A 272 -13.63 -11.65 -18.12
C PRO A 272 -13.27 -13.10 -17.78
N ASP A 273 -12.10 -13.57 -18.18
CA ASP A 273 -11.57 -14.91 -17.84
C ASP A 273 -10.49 -14.88 -16.76
N ARG A 274 -10.11 -13.69 -16.28
CA ARG A 274 -9.13 -13.50 -15.21
C ARG A 274 -9.70 -12.69 -14.07
N ALA A 275 -9.20 -12.99 -12.86
CA ALA A 275 -9.60 -12.31 -11.65
C ALA A 275 -8.40 -12.10 -10.72
N LEU A 276 -8.38 -10.94 -10.06
CA LEU A 276 -7.57 -10.68 -8.89
C LEU A 276 -8.52 -10.43 -7.72
N ALA A 277 -8.42 -11.28 -6.70
CA ALA A 277 -9.26 -11.20 -5.50
C ALA A 277 -8.43 -10.73 -4.30
N ALA A 278 -9.12 -10.08 -3.36
CA ALA A 278 -8.63 -9.87 -2.01
C ALA A 278 -9.40 -10.77 -1.03
N PRO A 279 -8.87 -11.04 0.17
CA PRO A 279 -9.65 -11.59 1.26
C PRO A 279 -10.86 -10.70 1.58
N ALA A 280 -12.02 -11.30 1.75
CA ALA A 280 -13.26 -10.60 2.07
C ALA A 280 -13.34 -10.24 3.56
N GLY A 281 -13.37 -8.95 3.91
CA GLY A 281 -13.58 -8.49 5.29
C GLY A 281 -15.07 -8.47 5.65
N LYS A 282 -15.45 -8.96 6.84
CA LYS A 282 -16.85 -8.88 7.32
C LYS A 282 -17.26 -7.46 7.71
N ALA A 283 -16.33 -6.69 8.26
CA ALA A 283 -16.52 -5.32 8.74
C ALA A 283 -15.67 -4.28 7.97
N GLY A 284 -14.99 -4.72 6.90
CA GLY A 284 -14.15 -3.92 6.02
C GLY A 284 -14.87 -2.69 5.47
N ALA A 285 -14.16 -1.56 5.46
CA ALA A 285 -14.63 -0.31 4.86
C ALA A 285 -14.49 -0.31 3.33
N HIS A 286 -13.67 -1.20 2.77
CA HIS A 286 -13.44 -1.35 1.34
C HIS A 286 -13.27 -2.84 1.02
N ASP A 287 -14.01 -3.34 0.03
CA ASP A 287 -13.62 -4.55 -0.71
C ASP A 287 -13.48 -4.18 -2.18
N SER A 288 -12.53 -4.81 -2.86
CA SER A 288 -12.37 -4.68 -4.29
C SER A 288 -12.22 -6.05 -4.96
N CYS A 289 -12.71 -6.19 -6.18
CA CYS A 289 -12.45 -7.32 -7.06
C CYS A 289 -12.16 -6.79 -8.46
N LEU A 290 -11.00 -7.17 -9.02
CA LEU A 290 -10.58 -6.81 -10.36
C LEU A 290 -10.74 -8.02 -11.28
N LEU A 291 -11.34 -7.79 -12.44
CA LEU A 291 -11.57 -8.75 -13.49
C LEU A 291 -10.95 -8.23 -14.79
N ALA A 292 -10.33 -9.11 -15.57
CA ALA A 292 -9.74 -8.72 -16.84
C ALA A 292 -9.91 -9.83 -17.88
N MET A 293 -9.87 -9.42 -19.15
CA MET A 293 -9.82 -10.34 -20.27
C MET A 293 -8.37 -10.69 -20.60
N SER A 294 -8.07 -11.96 -20.83
CA SER A 294 -6.80 -12.39 -21.40
C SER A 294 -6.66 -11.89 -22.85
N PRO A 295 -5.46 -11.95 -23.43
CA PRO A 295 -5.26 -11.71 -24.86
C PRO A 295 -6.20 -12.56 -25.72
N GLU A 296 -6.28 -13.87 -25.46
CA GLU A 296 -7.13 -14.80 -26.22
C GLU A 296 -8.62 -14.51 -26.04
N GLY A 297 -9.04 -14.11 -24.83
CA GLY A 297 -10.39 -13.68 -24.56
C GLY A 297 -10.75 -12.40 -25.31
N THR A 298 -9.79 -11.47 -25.44
CA THR A 298 -9.95 -10.20 -26.15
C THR A 298 -10.11 -10.44 -27.64
N GLU A 299 -9.22 -11.22 -28.25
CA GLU A 299 -9.32 -11.63 -29.65
C GLU A 299 -10.65 -12.31 -29.97
N ARG A 300 -11.19 -13.11 -29.04
CA ARG A 300 -12.48 -13.79 -29.23
C ARG A 300 -13.67 -12.83 -29.30
N ILE A 301 -13.68 -11.75 -28.50
CA ILE A 301 -14.81 -10.81 -28.45
C ILE A 301 -14.69 -9.68 -29.48
N TRP A 302 -13.48 -9.39 -29.95
CA TRP A 302 -13.17 -8.22 -30.76
C TRP A 302 -13.89 -8.16 -32.11
N PRO A 303 -14.03 -9.25 -32.90
CA PRO A 303 -14.69 -9.18 -34.21
C PRO A 303 -16.14 -8.67 -34.16
N ALA A 304 -16.86 -8.95 -33.06
CA ALA A 304 -18.21 -8.43 -32.87
C ALA A 304 -18.22 -6.91 -32.63
N TYR A 305 -17.19 -6.39 -31.97
CA TYR A 305 -17.00 -4.97 -31.73
C TYR A 305 -16.60 -4.22 -33.02
N GLU A 306 -15.64 -4.75 -33.78
CA GLU A 306 -15.21 -4.18 -35.07
C GLU A 306 -16.36 -4.03 -36.06
N LYS A 307 -17.25 -5.04 -36.13
CA LYS A 307 -18.43 -4.98 -36.99
C LYS A 307 -19.37 -3.81 -36.64
N ARG A 308 -19.41 -3.41 -35.37
CA ARG A 308 -20.26 -2.32 -34.88
C ARG A 308 -19.58 -0.95 -35.01
N TYR A 309 -18.25 -0.90 -34.99
CA TYR A 309 -17.46 0.33 -35.00
C TYR A 309 -16.24 0.27 -35.96
N PRO A 310 -16.46 0.24 -37.28
CA PRO A 310 -15.40 -0.03 -38.26
C PRO A 310 -14.30 1.05 -38.36
N ASP A 311 -14.58 2.29 -37.94
CA ASP A 311 -13.70 3.44 -38.17
C ASP A 311 -12.78 3.79 -36.98
N GLY A 312 -12.84 3.05 -35.87
CA GLY A 312 -12.18 3.41 -34.61
C GLY A 312 -11.47 2.28 -33.86
N THR A 313 -11.32 1.11 -34.47
CA THR A 313 -10.89 -0.12 -33.78
C THR A 313 -9.46 -0.51 -34.07
N ASP A 314 -8.72 -0.79 -33.00
CA ASP A 314 -7.32 -1.22 -33.05
C ASP A 314 -7.13 -2.36 -32.04
N LEU A 315 -7.22 -3.61 -32.52
CA LEU A 315 -7.05 -4.80 -31.69
C LEU A 315 -5.70 -4.77 -30.96
N ASP A 316 -4.64 -4.30 -31.63
CA ASP A 316 -3.31 -4.19 -31.03
C ASP A 316 -3.34 -3.30 -29.78
N LYS A 317 -4.03 -2.16 -29.82
CA LYS A 317 -4.22 -1.31 -28.63
C LYS A 317 -5.02 -1.98 -27.53
N ALA A 318 -6.04 -2.76 -27.87
CA ALA A 318 -6.80 -3.52 -26.89
C ALA A 318 -5.94 -4.60 -26.22
N LEU A 319 -4.99 -5.19 -26.95
CA LEU A 319 -4.10 -6.21 -26.42
C LEU A 319 -2.92 -5.62 -25.62
N THR A 320 -2.55 -4.36 -25.84
CA THR A 320 -1.28 -3.81 -25.32
C THR A 320 -1.41 -2.55 -24.45
N VAL A 321 -2.43 -1.73 -24.64
CA VAL A 321 -2.54 -0.41 -23.96
C VAL A 321 -3.83 -0.27 -23.18
N ARG A 322 -4.92 -0.84 -23.70
CA ARG A 322 -6.28 -0.68 -23.13
C ARG A 322 -7.02 -2.01 -23.09
N PRO A 323 -6.53 -2.98 -22.30
CA PRO A 323 -7.20 -4.26 -22.18
C PRO A 323 -8.64 -4.12 -21.66
N PRO A 324 -9.57 -4.99 -22.10
CA PRO A 324 -10.89 -5.08 -21.50
C PRO A 324 -10.78 -5.50 -20.02
N TRP A 325 -11.30 -4.67 -19.11
CA TRP A 325 -11.28 -4.94 -17.68
C TRP A 325 -12.51 -4.38 -16.99
N MET A 326 -12.77 -4.89 -15.80
CA MET A 326 -13.83 -4.44 -14.92
C MET A 326 -13.36 -4.52 -13.47
N GLN A 327 -13.70 -3.52 -12.67
CA GLN A 327 -13.42 -3.53 -11.24
C GLN A 327 -14.69 -3.23 -10.46
N THR A 328 -14.89 -3.97 -9.38
CA THR A 328 -15.98 -3.73 -8.44
C THR A 328 -15.43 -3.28 -7.09
N ASP A 329 -16.06 -2.28 -6.48
CA ASP A 329 -15.64 -1.71 -5.19
C ASP A 329 -16.85 -1.52 -4.28
N THR A 330 -16.81 -2.08 -3.07
CA THR A 330 -17.79 -1.77 -2.02
C THR A 330 -17.13 -0.88 -0.98
N LEU A 331 -17.62 0.34 -0.84
CA LEU A 331 -17.17 1.34 0.12
C LEU A 331 -18.21 1.51 1.23
N VAL A 332 -17.79 1.56 2.49
CA VAL A 332 -18.68 1.66 3.66
C VAL A 332 -18.25 2.79 4.60
N GLY A 333 -19.22 3.51 5.16
CA GLY A 333 -18.99 4.61 6.10
C GLY A 333 -18.38 5.81 5.39
N ASP A 334 -17.32 6.42 5.96
CA ASP A 334 -16.78 7.67 5.39
C ASP A 334 -16.14 7.50 4.01
N GLY A 335 -15.89 6.25 3.58
CA GLY A 335 -15.48 5.96 2.20
C GLY A 335 -16.53 6.32 1.16
N THR A 336 -17.80 6.53 1.55
CA THR A 336 -18.90 6.89 0.64
C THR A 336 -19.07 8.39 0.44
N ARG A 337 -18.24 9.23 1.07
CA ARG A 337 -18.45 10.69 1.09
C ARG A 337 -17.83 11.35 -0.12
N GLY A 338 -18.51 12.38 -0.62
CA GLY A 338 -17.97 13.26 -1.65
C GLY A 338 -17.74 12.61 -3.01
N LEU A 339 -18.16 11.36 -3.21
CA LEU A 339 -17.86 10.57 -4.40
C LEU A 339 -18.54 11.16 -5.64
N ARG A 340 -17.77 11.42 -6.69
CA ARG A 340 -18.27 11.87 -7.99
C ARG A 340 -17.60 11.15 -9.13
N THR A 341 -18.32 10.92 -10.23
CA THR A 341 -17.70 10.38 -11.45
C THR A 341 -16.67 11.36 -12.03
N ARG A 342 -15.77 10.85 -12.87
CA ARG A 342 -14.62 11.62 -13.36
C ARG A 342 -15.01 12.73 -14.33
N TYR A 343 -15.80 12.44 -15.35
CA TYR A 343 -16.04 13.34 -16.47
C TYR A 343 -17.31 14.16 -16.29
N SER A 344 -18.45 13.49 -16.08
CA SER A 344 -19.74 14.15 -15.84
C SER A 344 -19.85 14.76 -14.44
N ARG A 345 -18.94 14.42 -13.52
CA ARG A 345 -18.96 14.88 -12.11
C ARG A 345 -20.27 14.51 -11.40
N THR A 346 -20.90 13.42 -11.84
CA THR A 346 -22.16 12.93 -11.27
C THR A 346 -21.93 12.47 -9.84
N SER A 347 -22.70 12.99 -8.90
CA SER A 347 -22.52 12.68 -7.47
C SER A 347 -23.13 11.34 -7.11
N MET A 348 -22.32 10.48 -6.51
CA MET A 348 -22.73 9.20 -5.92
C MET A 348 -22.98 9.41 -4.44
N LEU A 349 -24.26 9.43 -4.07
CA LEU A 349 -24.69 9.72 -2.71
C LEU A 349 -25.14 8.42 -2.03
N PRO A 350 -24.97 8.31 -0.70
CA PRO A 350 -25.78 7.40 0.09
C PRO A 350 -27.25 7.53 -0.32
N SER A 351 -27.93 6.42 -0.57
CA SER A 351 -29.30 6.34 -1.10
C SER A 351 -29.52 6.70 -2.58
N SER A 352 -28.48 6.85 -3.39
CA SER A 352 -28.62 6.93 -4.85
C SER A 352 -28.14 5.66 -5.55
N ALA A 353 -28.56 5.49 -6.79
CA ALA A 353 -28.07 4.49 -7.73
C ALA A 353 -28.10 5.09 -9.13
N GLY A 354 -27.32 4.57 -10.06
CA GLY A 354 -27.28 5.05 -11.43
C GLY A 354 -26.08 4.51 -12.20
N ALA A 355 -25.86 5.09 -13.37
CA ALA A 355 -24.68 4.83 -14.19
C ALA A 355 -24.24 6.11 -14.92
N ALA A 356 -22.93 6.32 -15.02
CA ALA A 356 -22.31 7.42 -15.77
C ALA A 356 -20.80 7.17 -15.92
N ASP A 357 -20.22 7.60 -17.05
CA ASP A 357 -18.77 7.56 -17.31
C ASP A 357 -18.17 6.13 -17.19
N GLY A 358 -18.90 5.09 -17.62
CA GLY A 358 -18.45 3.70 -17.48
C GLY A 358 -18.50 3.16 -16.05
N VAL A 359 -19.17 3.87 -15.12
CA VAL A 359 -19.34 3.47 -13.72
C VAL A 359 -20.82 3.24 -13.42
N LEU A 360 -21.16 2.05 -12.95
CA LEU A 360 -22.46 1.75 -12.34
C LEU A 360 -22.33 1.86 -10.82
N TRP A 361 -23.34 2.41 -10.15
CA TRP A 361 -23.39 2.41 -8.70
C TRP A 361 -24.76 2.04 -8.14
N ALA A 362 -24.71 1.44 -6.96
CA ALA A 362 -25.84 1.12 -6.10
C ALA A 362 -25.50 1.56 -4.68
N SER A 363 -26.51 1.76 -3.85
CA SER A 363 -26.32 2.09 -2.44
C SER A 363 -27.03 1.10 -1.53
N SER A 364 -26.52 0.98 -0.30
CA SER A 364 -27.15 0.19 0.75
C SER A 364 -26.74 0.71 2.13
N VAL A 365 -27.15 0.03 3.19
CA VAL A 365 -26.75 0.28 4.57
C VAL A 365 -26.17 -0.99 5.18
N CYS A 366 -24.86 -1.00 5.43
CA CYS A 366 -24.11 -2.14 5.95
C CYS A 366 -23.67 -1.86 7.40
N GLY A 367 -24.09 -2.70 8.35
CA GLY A 367 -23.76 -2.51 9.77
C GLY A 367 -24.18 -1.14 10.31
N GLY A 368 -25.33 -0.63 9.85
CA GLY A 368 -25.85 0.69 10.23
C GLY A 368 -25.18 1.89 9.54
N ARG A 369 -24.18 1.66 8.68
CA ARG A 369 -23.44 2.71 7.97
C ARG A 369 -23.82 2.75 6.48
N PRO A 370 -23.82 3.94 5.84
CA PRO A 370 -23.94 4.04 4.39
C PRO A 370 -22.93 3.16 3.66
N ALA A 371 -23.37 2.56 2.55
CA ALA A 371 -22.51 1.82 1.65
C ALA A 371 -22.81 2.19 0.20
N LEU A 372 -21.75 2.23 -0.61
CA LEU A 372 -21.81 2.36 -2.06
C LEU A 372 -21.12 1.16 -2.69
N HIS A 373 -21.78 0.58 -3.69
CA HIS A 373 -21.27 -0.52 -4.49
C HIS A 373 -21.05 0.01 -5.89
N LEU A 374 -19.84 -0.13 -6.40
CA LEU A 374 -19.39 0.47 -7.66
C LEU A 374 -18.95 -0.65 -8.60
N MET A 375 -19.21 -0.48 -9.89
CA MET A 375 -18.63 -1.29 -10.96
C MET A 375 -18.12 -0.36 -12.04
N GLN A 376 -16.81 -0.34 -12.23
CA GLN A 376 -16.12 0.38 -13.28
C GLN A 376 -15.81 -0.59 -14.41
N VAL A 377 -16.07 -0.19 -15.65
CA VAL A 377 -15.81 -1.00 -16.85
C VAL A 377 -14.96 -0.19 -17.80
N SER A 378 -13.91 -0.79 -18.35
CA SER A 378 -13.04 -0.08 -19.29
C SER A 378 -13.76 0.23 -20.59
N PHE A 379 -13.45 1.37 -21.20
CA PHE A 379 -13.89 1.65 -22.56
C PHE A 379 -12.98 0.92 -23.57
N PRO A 380 -13.51 0.24 -24.60
CA PRO A 380 -14.92 0.18 -25.01
C PRO A 380 -15.65 -1.10 -24.55
N TYR A 381 -15.17 -1.74 -23.49
CA TYR A 381 -15.72 -3.00 -23.02
C TYR A 381 -17.12 -2.85 -22.41
N ASP A 382 -17.41 -1.69 -21.83
CA ASP A 382 -18.75 -1.25 -21.45
C ASP A 382 -19.76 -1.36 -22.60
N ASP A 383 -19.37 -0.95 -23.81
CA ASP A 383 -20.19 -1.05 -25.01
C ASP A 383 -20.40 -2.50 -25.45
N ILE A 384 -19.37 -3.34 -25.35
CA ILE A 384 -19.45 -4.78 -25.68
C ILE A 384 -20.38 -5.50 -24.70
N LEU A 385 -20.33 -5.13 -23.42
CA LEU A 385 -21.08 -5.77 -22.35
C LEU A 385 -22.45 -5.16 -22.08
N ARG A 386 -22.89 -4.13 -22.80
CA ARG A 386 -24.07 -3.32 -22.48
C ARG A 386 -25.29 -4.12 -21.99
N ASP A 387 -25.69 -5.15 -22.73
CA ASP A 387 -26.87 -5.97 -22.40
C ASP A 387 -26.65 -6.96 -21.22
N ARG A 388 -25.43 -7.06 -20.72
CA ARG A 388 -24.98 -7.95 -19.64
C ARG A 388 -24.62 -7.18 -18.36
N LEU A 389 -24.43 -5.86 -18.43
CA LEU A 389 -23.99 -5.06 -17.30
C LEU A 389 -25.00 -5.03 -16.16
N GLU A 390 -26.30 -4.86 -16.44
CA GLU A 390 -27.33 -4.86 -15.39
C GLU A 390 -27.35 -6.17 -14.58
N PRO A 391 -27.55 -7.37 -15.19
CA PRO A 391 -27.60 -8.61 -14.42
C PRO A 391 -26.29 -8.92 -13.71
N LEU A 392 -25.14 -8.56 -14.29
CA LEU A 392 -23.84 -8.76 -13.67
C LEU A 392 -23.67 -7.85 -12.44
N PHE A 393 -24.00 -6.56 -12.57
CA PHE A 393 -23.92 -5.60 -11.47
C PHE A 393 -24.86 -5.97 -10.33
N ARG A 394 -26.08 -6.39 -10.65
CA ARG A 394 -27.02 -6.90 -9.65
C ARG A 394 -26.46 -8.10 -8.89
N ALA A 395 -25.88 -9.08 -9.58
CA ALA A 395 -25.28 -10.25 -8.94
C ALA A 395 -24.13 -9.89 -7.99
N TYR A 396 -23.30 -8.91 -8.38
CA TYR A 396 -22.26 -8.36 -7.51
C TYR A 396 -22.85 -7.70 -6.25
N VAL A 397 -23.83 -6.80 -6.41
CA VAL A 397 -24.44 -6.08 -5.28
C VAL A 397 -25.15 -7.04 -4.32
N GLU A 398 -25.85 -8.04 -4.85
CA GLU A 398 -26.53 -9.06 -4.05
C GLU A 398 -25.55 -9.88 -3.21
N ASP A 399 -24.40 -10.31 -3.77
CA ASP A 399 -23.36 -10.97 -2.96
C ASP A 399 -22.79 -10.04 -1.89
N ALA A 400 -22.37 -8.84 -2.29
CA ALA A 400 -21.72 -7.91 -1.39
C ALA A 400 -22.62 -7.53 -0.21
N THR A 401 -23.92 -7.36 -0.47
CA THR A 401 -24.93 -7.02 0.54
C THR A 401 -25.28 -8.23 1.42
N ALA A 402 -25.47 -9.42 0.85
CA ALA A 402 -25.74 -10.63 1.62
C ALA A 402 -24.58 -10.99 2.56
N ARG A 403 -23.34 -10.97 2.05
CA ARG A 403 -22.12 -11.28 2.82
C ARG A 403 -21.91 -10.36 4.03
N ARG A 404 -22.38 -9.12 3.94
CA ARG A 404 -22.23 -8.07 4.97
C ARG A 404 -23.49 -7.79 5.78
N GLY A 405 -24.60 -8.48 5.49
CA GLY A 405 -25.89 -8.22 6.14
C GLY A 405 -26.39 -6.79 5.90
N CYS A 406 -26.20 -6.26 4.69
CA CYS A 406 -26.66 -4.92 4.35
C CYS A 406 -28.17 -4.88 4.10
N THR A 407 -28.77 -3.71 4.29
CA THR A 407 -30.20 -3.45 4.11
C THR A 407 -30.41 -2.23 3.21
N ARG A 408 -31.66 -1.91 2.88
CA ARG A 408 -32.04 -0.72 2.08
C ARG A 408 -31.27 -0.60 0.77
N VAL A 409 -31.16 -1.71 0.04
CA VAL A 409 -30.46 -1.76 -1.24
C VAL A 409 -31.25 -0.97 -2.27
N VAL A 410 -30.57 -0.03 -2.92
CA VAL A 410 -31.07 0.75 -4.07
C VAL A 410 -30.19 0.41 -5.27
N LEU A 411 -30.79 -0.19 -6.29
CA LEU A 411 -30.13 -0.58 -7.54
C LEU A 411 -30.46 0.41 -8.66
N PRO A 412 -29.57 0.57 -9.66
CA PRO A 412 -29.88 1.34 -10.85
C PRO A 412 -31.01 0.65 -11.63
N THR A 413 -31.82 1.44 -12.31
CA THR A 413 -32.83 0.94 -13.25
C THR A 413 -32.17 0.61 -14.60
N ALA A 414 -32.85 -0.20 -15.41
CA ALA A 414 -32.41 -0.46 -16.79
C ALA A 414 -32.24 0.85 -17.61
N ALA A 415 -33.08 1.86 -17.34
CA ALA A 415 -32.99 3.16 -18.01
C ALA A 415 -31.73 3.94 -17.60
N ASP A 416 -31.33 3.86 -16.34
CA ASP A 416 -30.10 4.52 -15.85
C ASP A 416 -28.86 3.95 -16.56
N ILE A 417 -28.83 2.63 -16.78
CA ILE A 417 -27.71 1.93 -17.44
C ILE A 417 -27.72 2.15 -18.95
N ALA A 418 -28.90 2.23 -19.57
CA ALA A 418 -29.00 2.43 -21.01
C ALA A 418 -28.59 3.86 -21.46
N GLY A 419 -28.67 4.84 -20.56
CA GLY A 419 -28.36 6.24 -20.82
C GLY A 419 -26.95 6.70 -20.42
N SER A 420 -26.12 5.79 -19.89
CA SER A 420 -24.78 6.10 -19.34
C SER A 420 -23.66 6.12 -20.37
#